data_AF-X1T8I7-F1
#
_entry.id   AF-X1T8I7-F1
#
_cell.length_a   1.000
_cell.length_b   1.000
_cell.length_c   1.000
_cell.angle_alpha   90.00
_cell.angle_beta   90.00
_cell.angle_gamma   90.00
#
_symmetry.space_group_name_H-M   'P 1'
#
loop_
_entity.id
_entity.type
_entity.pdbx_description
1 polymer ?
#
loop_
_entity_poly.entity_id
_entity_poly.type
_entity_poly.pdbx_seq_one_letter_code
_entity_poly.pdbx_strand_id
1 'polypeptide(L)'
;RPDLIVHVPVESSHSSSRAENNFVVFEFKRKANEGRAKEDFEKLNELFENLEYPLGIFININGCPNIFLNKYSGNFKNRIHEFCITQTNGKNNVLHAYFQNDKVIIENIK
;
A
#
# COMPACT_ATOMS: atom_id res chain seq x y z
N ARG A 1 9.70 3.01 -8.52
CA ARG A 1 8.77 2.47 -9.53
C ARG A 1 7.86 1.50 -8.82
N PRO A 2 6.56 1.77 -8.75
CA PRO A 2 5.61 0.86 -8.14
C PRO A 2 5.51 -0.45 -8.92
N ASP A 3 5.09 -1.50 -8.22
CA ASP A 3 4.98 -2.84 -8.81
C ASP A 3 3.74 -2.96 -9.71
N LEU A 4 2.60 -2.37 -9.30
CA LEU A 4 1.39 -2.27 -10.11
C LEU A 4 0.71 -0.93 -9.88
N ILE A 5 0.17 -0.33 -10.94
CA ILE A 5 -0.66 0.86 -10.88
C ILE A 5 -1.96 0.63 -11.63
N VAL A 6 -3.03 1.25 -11.14
CA VAL A 6 -4.32 1.35 -11.81
C VAL A 6 -4.58 2.83 -12.06
N HIS A 7 -4.56 3.21 -13.33
CA HIS A 7 -4.78 4.58 -13.78
C HIS A 7 -5.40 4.56 -15.19
N VAL A 8 -6.14 5.61 -15.55
CA VAL A 8 -6.49 5.86 -16.96
C VAL A 8 -5.32 6.65 -17.57
N PRO A 9 -4.78 6.24 -18.73
CA PRO A 9 -3.70 6.96 -19.38
C PRO A 9 -4.05 8.42 -19.63
N VAL A 10 -3.06 9.29 -19.48
CA VAL A 10 -3.18 10.71 -19.78
C VAL A 10 -3.27 10.88 -21.30
N GLU A 11 -4.42 11.36 -21.78
CA GLU A 11 -4.56 11.81 -23.15
C GLU A 11 -4.34 13.32 -23.21
N SER A 12 -3.39 13.75 -24.04
CA SER A 12 -2.98 15.16 -24.17
C SER A 12 -4.12 16.11 -24.55
N SER A 13 -5.22 15.59 -25.09
CA SER A 13 -6.41 16.33 -25.46
C SER A 13 -7.44 16.47 -24.33
N HIS A 14 -7.39 15.65 -23.28
CA HIS A 14 -8.49 15.49 -22.32
C HIS A 14 -8.06 15.57 -20.84
N SER A 15 -6.77 15.53 -20.56
CA SER A 15 -6.26 15.60 -19.18
C SER A 15 -5.29 16.77 -19.01
N SER A 16 -5.45 17.52 -17.93
CA SER A 16 -4.65 18.72 -17.66
C SER A 16 -3.36 18.42 -16.89
N SER A 17 -3.25 17.23 -16.28
CA SER A 17 -2.13 16.83 -15.43
C SER A 17 -1.91 15.32 -15.39
N ARG A 18 -0.69 14.90 -14.99
CA ARG A 18 -0.35 13.50 -14.68
C ARG A 18 -0.91 12.99 -13.35
N ALA A 19 -1.42 13.91 -12.52
CA ALA A 19 -2.11 13.58 -11.28
C ALA A 19 -3.57 13.14 -11.54
N GLU A 20 -4.15 13.57 -12.66
CA GLU A 20 -5.48 13.12 -13.04
C GLU A 20 -5.48 11.63 -13.38
N ASN A 21 -6.62 10.98 -13.15
CA ASN A 21 -6.87 9.60 -13.52
C ASN A 21 -6.03 8.53 -12.80
N ASN A 22 -5.35 8.86 -11.70
CA ASN A 22 -4.72 7.88 -10.82
C ASN A 22 -5.73 7.30 -9.82
N PHE A 23 -5.77 5.97 -9.66
CA PHE A 23 -6.73 5.32 -8.75
C PHE A 23 -6.04 4.55 -7.63
N VAL A 24 -5.13 3.62 -7.97
CA VAL A 24 -4.52 2.73 -6.98
C VAL A 24 -3.08 2.44 -7.35
N VAL A 25 -2.20 2.44 -6.34
CA VAL A 25 -0.84 1.95 -6.46
C VAL A 25 -0.61 0.76 -5.53
N PHE A 26 0.14 -0.23 -6.00
CA PHE A 26 0.51 -1.42 -5.23
C PHE A 26 2.01 -1.57 -5.12
N GLU A 27 2.46 -2.01 -3.95
CA GLU A 27 3.80 -2.48 -3.67
C GLU A 27 3.73 -3.92 -3.15
N PHE A 28 4.38 -4.85 -3.84
CA PHE A 28 4.46 -6.25 -3.47
C PHE A 28 5.86 -6.57 -2.95
N LYS A 29 5.92 -7.21 -1.79
CA LYS A 29 7.18 -7.63 -1.19
C LYS A 29 7.07 -9.07 -0.72
N ARG A 30 8.12 -9.84 -0.94
CA ARG A 30 8.25 -11.20 -0.40
C ARG A 30 9.12 -11.14 0.84
N LYS A 31 8.59 -11.59 1.99
CA LYS A 31 9.31 -11.61 3.27
C LYS A 31 9.91 -10.24 3.61
N ALA A 32 9.09 -9.19 3.55
CA ALA A 32 9.53 -7.85 3.95
C ALA A 32 9.95 -7.85 5.43
N ASN A 33 10.91 -6.99 5.75
CA ASN A 33 11.28 -6.65 7.11
C ASN A 33 10.92 -5.17 7.37
N GLU A 34 11.04 -4.75 8.63
CA GLU A 34 10.66 -3.40 9.05
C GLU A 34 11.34 -2.29 8.23
N GLY A 35 12.65 -2.38 8.02
CA GLY A 35 13.41 -1.36 7.29
C GLY A 35 12.94 -1.22 5.84
N ARG A 36 12.77 -2.35 5.13
CA ARG A 36 12.26 -2.36 3.76
C ARG A 36 10.82 -1.85 3.68
N ALA A 37 9.96 -2.26 4.60
CA ALA A 37 8.59 -1.78 4.65
C ALA A 37 8.54 -0.26 4.84
N LYS A 38 9.39 0.30 5.72
CA LYS A 38 9.52 1.74 5.90
C LYS A 38 9.95 2.46 4.63
N GLU A 39 10.98 1.96 3.93
CA GLU A 39 11.42 2.53 2.65
C GLU A 39 10.31 2.50 1.58
N ASP A 40 9.53 1.43 1.52
CA ASP A 40 8.41 1.31 0.57
C ASP A 40 7.23 2.21 0.95
N PHE A 41 6.99 2.40 2.25
CA PHE A 41 6.03 3.39 2.76
C PHE A 41 6.40 4.82 2.41
N GLU A 42 7.70 5.17 2.48
CA GLU A 42 8.20 6.48 2.04
C GLU A 42 7.93 6.68 0.54
N LYS A 43 8.22 5.69 -0.30
CA LYS A 43 7.91 5.74 -1.74
C LYS A 43 6.41 5.87 -2.02
N LEU A 44 5.56 5.13 -1.30
CA LEU A 44 4.10 5.25 -1.44
C LEU A 44 3.64 6.66 -1.05
N ASN A 45 4.20 7.24 0.01
CA ASN A 45 3.93 8.63 0.40
C ASN A 45 4.29 9.61 -0.72
N GLU A 46 5.45 9.46 -1.35
CA GLU A 46 5.85 10.32 -2.49
C GLU A 46 4.87 10.21 -3.66
N LEU A 47 4.27 9.05 -3.91
CA LEU A 47 3.26 8.88 -4.96
C LEU A 47 1.93 9.54 -4.60
N PHE A 48 1.57 9.58 -3.32
CA PHE A 48 0.42 10.35 -2.86
C PHE A 48 0.65 11.86 -2.99
N GLU A 49 1.86 12.34 -2.69
CA GLU A 49 2.19 13.78 -2.74
C GLU A 49 2.32 14.30 -4.17
N ASN A 50 3.04 13.58 -5.03
CA ASN A 50 3.42 14.09 -6.33
C ASN A 50 2.46 13.71 -7.45
N LEU A 51 1.75 12.58 -7.30
CA LEU A 51 0.86 12.03 -8.33
C LEU A 51 -0.58 11.86 -7.84
N GLU A 52 -0.87 12.32 -6.61
CA GLU A 52 -2.21 12.34 -6.03
C GLU A 52 -2.95 10.99 -6.06
N TYR A 53 -2.22 9.87 -5.98
CA TYR A 53 -2.86 8.55 -5.87
C TYR A 53 -3.79 8.55 -4.63
N PRO A 54 -5.08 8.20 -4.79
CA PRO A 54 -6.02 8.24 -3.68
C PRO A 54 -5.94 6.99 -2.80
N LEU A 55 -5.32 5.91 -3.28
CA LEU A 55 -5.16 4.65 -2.55
C LEU A 55 -3.80 4.00 -2.86
N GLY A 56 -3.11 3.55 -1.81
CA GLY A 56 -1.92 2.73 -1.88
C GLY A 56 -2.07 1.45 -1.07
N ILE A 57 -1.60 0.35 -1.66
CA ILE A 57 -1.73 -1.00 -1.11
C ILE A 57 -0.33 -1.61 -1.00
N PHE A 58 0.11 -1.90 0.22
CA PHE A 58 1.33 -2.65 0.48
C PHE A 58 0.98 -4.11 0.76
N ILE A 59 1.57 -5.05 0.03
CA ILE A 59 1.31 -6.49 0.16
C ILE A 59 2.60 -7.21 0.52
N ASN A 60 2.67 -7.74 1.74
CA ASN A 60 3.77 -8.57 2.20
C ASN A 60 3.37 -10.06 2.13
N ILE A 61 4.08 -10.82 1.31
CA ILE A 61 3.82 -12.25 1.09
C ILE A 61 4.86 -13.09 1.83
N ASN A 62 4.38 -14.07 2.59
CA ASN A 62 5.16 -15.00 3.41
C ASN A 62 6.06 -14.33 4.46
N GLY A 63 5.75 -13.09 4.85
CA GLY A 63 6.32 -12.42 6.01
C GLY A 63 5.62 -12.88 7.29
N CYS A 64 6.07 -13.97 7.89
CA CYS A 64 5.48 -14.47 9.13
C CYS A 64 5.71 -13.47 10.29
N PRO A 65 4.70 -13.30 11.16
CA PRO A 65 3.53 -12.46 10.96
C PRO A 65 3.83 -11.03 11.45
N ASN A 66 4.17 -10.13 10.54
CA ASN A 66 4.36 -8.72 10.90
C ASN A 66 3.58 -7.83 9.94
N ILE A 67 2.66 -7.07 10.53
CA ILE A 67 2.14 -5.83 9.97
C ILE A 67 3.14 -4.73 10.34
N PHE A 68 3.53 -3.94 9.36
CA PHE A 68 4.46 -2.83 9.52
C PHE A 68 3.77 -1.46 9.44
N LEU A 69 2.45 -1.38 9.24
CA LEU A 69 1.75 -0.13 8.98
C LEU A 69 1.96 0.94 10.05
N ASN A 70 2.22 0.55 11.30
CA ASN A 70 2.61 1.47 12.37
C ASN A 70 3.94 2.21 12.14
N LYS A 71 4.73 1.81 11.15
CA LYS A 71 5.96 2.45 10.69
C LYS A 71 5.73 3.48 9.59
N TYR A 72 4.54 3.53 9.00
CA TYR A 72 4.17 4.59 8.08
C TYR A 72 4.08 5.92 8.83
N SER A 73 4.98 6.85 8.49
CA SER A 73 5.07 8.19 9.08
C SER A 73 4.58 9.29 8.15
N GLY A 74 4.00 8.95 7.00
CA GLY A 74 3.51 9.90 6.01
C GLY A 74 2.18 10.56 6.41
N ASN A 75 1.80 11.57 5.63
CA ASN A 75 0.63 12.41 5.93
C ASN A 75 -0.71 11.81 5.47
N PHE A 76 -0.68 10.74 4.67
CA PHE A 76 -1.86 10.18 4.00
C PHE A 76 -2.30 8.85 4.62
N LYS A 77 -2.40 8.80 5.95
CA LYS A 77 -2.78 7.58 6.69
C LYS A 77 -4.11 6.99 6.24
N ASN A 78 -5.05 7.82 5.80
CA ASN A 78 -6.36 7.38 5.30
C ASN A 78 -6.31 6.81 3.87
N ARG A 79 -5.15 6.80 3.21
CA ARG A 79 -4.96 6.33 1.83
C ARG A 79 -4.12 5.06 1.74
N ILE A 80 -3.60 4.55 2.86
CA ILE A 80 -2.69 3.40 2.85
C ILE A 80 -3.27 2.19 3.58
N HIS A 81 -3.18 1.04 2.91
CA HIS A 81 -3.57 -0.25 3.44
C HIS A 81 -2.38 -1.21 3.34
N GLU A 82 -2.21 -2.06 4.35
CA GLU A 82 -1.27 -3.16 4.33
C GLU A 82 -2.01 -4.51 4.38
N PHE A 83 -1.58 -5.44 3.54
CA PHE A 83 -1.98 -6.83 3.61
C PHE A 83 -0.77 -7.71 3.87
N CYS A 84 -0.86 -8.57 4.87
CA CYS A 84 0.13 -9.61 5.14
C CYS A 84 -0.49 -10.97 4.85
N ILE A 85 0.08 -11.67 3.87
CA ILE A 85 -0.39 -12.96 3.39
C ILE A 85 0.59 -14.03 3.83
N THR A 86 0.12 -15.00 4.61
CA THR A 86 0.90 -16.17 5.02
C THR A 86 0.19 -17.44 4.62
N GLN A 87 0.96 -18.50 4.31
CA GLN A 87 0.39 -19.81 4.01
C GLN A 87 0.73 -20.80 5.12
N THR A 88 -0.30 -21.40 5.72
CA THR A 88 -0.16 -22.43 6.76
C THR A 88 -1.02 -23.62 6.38
N ASN A 89 -0.44 -24.81 6.27
CA ASN A 89 -1.15 -26.05 5.91
C ASN A 89 -1.98 -25.93 4.62
N GLY A 90 -1.43 -25.26 3.60
CA GLY A 90 -2.11 -25.06 2.31
C GLY A 90 -3.23 -24.01 2.32
N LYS A 91 -3.51 -23.38 3.47
CA LYS A 91 -4.49 -22.29 3.60
C LYS A 91 -3.80 -20.95 3.68
N ASN A 92 -4.36 -19.95 2.99
CA ASN A 92 -3.94 -18.57 3.10
C ASN A 92 -4.58 -17.94 4.33
N ASN A 93 -3.76 -17.25 5.14
CA ASN A 93 -4.22 -16.34 6.18
C ASN A 93 -3.87 -14.92 5.73
N VAL A 94 -4.84 -14.03 5.73
CA VAL A 94 -4.68 -12.65 5.30
C VAL A 94 -4.96 -11.74 6.49
N LEU A 95 -3.93 -11.01 6.91
CA LEU A 95 -4.11 -9.88 7.81
C LEU A 95 -4.24 -8.61 6.97
N HIS A 96 -5.19 -7.77 7.32
CA HIS A 96 -5.39 -6.45 6.74
C HIS A 96 -5.18 -5.42 7.84
N ALA A 97 -4.38 -4.41 7.55
CA ALA A 97 -4.17 -3.28 8.42
C ALA A 97 -4.46 -1.97 7.71
N TYR A 98 -5.08 -1.05 8.45
CA TYR A 98 -5.42 0.29 7.98
C TYR A 98 -5.49 1.26 9.16
N PHE A 99 -5.49 2.56 8.88
CA PHE A 99 -5.67 3.58 9.92
C PHE A 99 -7.15 3.92 10.12
N GLN A 100 -7.59 3.96 11.37
CA GLN A 100 -8.87 4.52 11.80
C GLN A 100 -8.63 5.45 12.97
N ASN A 101 -9.00 6.74 12.84
CA ASN A 101 -8.74 7.77 13.86
C ASN A 101 -7.28 7.76 14.34
N ASP A 102 -6.32 7.79 13.40
CA ASP A 102 -4.88 7.72 13.63
C ASP A 102 -4.34 6.44 14.30
N LYS A 103 -5.20 5.46 14.59
CA LYS A 103 -4.81 4.17 15.16
C LYS A 103 -4.76 3.11 14.07
N VAL A 104 -3.76 2.24 14.15
CA VAL A 104 -3.70 1.06 13.27
C VAL A 104 -4.72 0.04 13.76
N ILE A 105 -5.66 -0.31 12.89
CA ILE A 105 -6.57 -1.44 13.06
C ILE A 105 -5.99 -2.61 12.28
N ILE A 106 -6.03 -3.80 12.88
CA ILE A 106 -5.59 -5.04 12.24
C ILE A 106 -6.72 -6.05 12.34
N GLU A 107 -7.12 -6.61 11.21
CA GLU A 107 -8.17 -7.61 11.11
C GLU A 107 -7.71 -8.80 10.27
N ASN A 108 -8.36 -9.94 10.49
CA ASN A 108 -8.14 -11.15 9.70
C ASN A 108 -9.27 -11.26 8.66
N ILE A 109 -8.89 -11.25 7.38
CA ILE A 109 -9.84 -11.44 6.28
C ILE A 109 -9.94 -12.93 6.00
N LYS A 110 -11.14 -13.47 6.23
CA LYS A 110 -11.51 -14.87 5.97
C LYS A 110 -11.91 -15.09 4.52
#